data_AF-A0A496WBN6-F1
#
_entry.id   AF-A0A496WBN6-F1
#
_cell.length_a   1.000
_cell.length_b   1.000
_cell.length_c   1.000
_cell.angle_alpha   90.00
_cell.angle_beta   90.00
_cell.angle_gamma   90.00
#
_symmetry.space_group_name_H-M   'P 1'
#
loop_
_entity.id
_entity.type
_entity.pdbx_description
1 polymer ?
#
loop_
_entity_poly.entity_id
_entity_poly.type
_entity_poly.pdbx_seq_one_letter_code
_entity_poly.pdbx_strand_id
1 'polypeptide(L)'
;MKDLFELPGLERLPLVDAELYLQRRLDLDPPAEQMVDRLIAATPWRQEQIKIYGKLYLQPRLSAWYGNQGLEYSYSGIQLSALPWTDLL
;
A
#
# COMPACT_ATOMS: atom_id res chain seq x y z
N MET A 1 -23.95 -18.13 -6.36
CA MET A 1 -22.49 -17.87 -6.42
C MET A 1 -22.07 -17.56 -5.00
N LYS A 2 -21.12 -18.29 -4.41
CA LYS A 2 -20.66 -18.04 -3.03
C LYS A 2 -19.73 -16.83 -3.08
N ASP A 3 -20.07 -15.74 -2.41
CA ASP A 3 -19.21 -14.57 -2.31
C ASP A 3 -17.94 -14.95 -1.51
N LEU A 4 -16.77 -14.71 -2.11
CA LEU A 4 -15.46 -15.08 -1.57
C LEU A 4 -15.02 -14.18 -0.40
N PHE A 5 -15.80 -13.15 -0.07
CA PHE A 5 -15.51 -12.15 0.94
C PHE A 5 -16.45 -12.18 2.16
N GLU A 6 -17.35 -13.17 2.27
CA GLU A 6 -18.35 -13.27 3.35
C GLU A 6 -17.84 -13.85 4.69
N LEU A 7 -16.54 -13.99 4.91
CA LEU A 7 -16.05 -14.43 6.22
C LEU A 7 -15.71 -13.19 7.07
N PRO A 8 -16.58 -12.79 8.01
CA PRO A 8 -16.25 -11.72 8.93
C PRO A 8 -15.16 -12.19 9.89
N GLY A 9 -14.04 -11.48 9.92
CA GLY A 9 -13.04 -11.59 10.98
C GLY A 9 -11.65 -12.00 10.51
N LEU A 10 -10.74 -11.95 11.48
CA LEU A 10 -9.31 -12.16 11.27
C LEU A 10 -9.01 -13.66 11.33
N GLU A 11 -8.76 -14.27 10.17
CA GLU A 11 -8.45 -15.69 10.01
C GLU A 11 -6.96 -15.94 10.23
N ARG A 12 -6.58 -16.81 11.18
CA ARG A 12 -5.18 -17.23 11.32
C ARG A 12 -4.85 -18.32 10.31
N LEU A 13 -3.89 -18.05 9.42
CA LEU A 13 -3.37 -19.02 8.46
C LEU A 13 -2.15 -19.73 9.06
N PRO A 14 -2.17 -21.07 9.20
CA PRO A 14 -1.08 -21.80 9.82
C PRO A 14 0.14 -21.83 8.90
N LEU A 15 1.27 -21.32 9.39
CA LEU A 15 2.57 -21.41 8.74
C LEU A 15 3.60 -21.91 9.76
N VAL A 16 4.56 -22.70 9.29
CA VAL A 16 5.71 -23.10 10.10
C VAL A 16 6.59 -21.86 10.29
N ASP A 17 7.00 -21.61 11.53
CA ASP A 17 7.88 -20.50 11.93
C ASP A 17 7.40 -19.09 11.53
N ALA A 18 6.09 -18.91 11.34
CA ALA A 18 5.49 -17.62 11.00
C ALA A 18 4.06 -17.48 11.53
N GLU A 19 3.66 -16.24 11.80
CA GLU A 19 2.28 -15.88 12.10
C GLU A 19 1.69 -15.10 10.92
N LEU A 20 0.61 -15.61 10.34
CA LEU A 20 -0.10 -14.94 9.25
C LEU A 20 -1.58 -14.84 9.59
N TYR A 21 -2.13 -13.65 9.40
CA TYR A 21 -3.54 -13.36 9.63
C TYR A 21 -4.14 -12.74 8.37
N LEU A 22 -5.35 -13.18 8.01
CA LEU A 22 -6.08 -12.72 6.84
C LEU A 22 -7.43 -12.13 7.27
N GLN A 23 -7.58 -10.83 7.04
CA GLN A 23 -8.87 -10.15 7.10
C GLN A 23 -9.35 -9.97 5.66
N ARG A 24 -10.42 -10.67 5.26
CA ARG A 24 -10.90 -10.64 3.86
C ARG A 24 -11.57 -9.33 3.49
N ARG A 25 -12.21 -8.70 4.47
CA ARG A 25 -12.94 -7.44 4.30
C ARG A 25 -12.73 -6.56 5.52
N LEU A 26 -12.42 -5.29 5.27
CA LEU A 26 -12.46 -4.25 6.29
C LEU A 26 -13.80 -3.53 6.19
N ASP A 27 -14.45 -3.32 7.33
CA ASP A 27 -15.62 -2.46 7.41
C ASP A 27 -15.13 -1.02 7.45
N LEU A 28 -15.20 -0.37 6.28
CA LEU A 28 -14.76 1.01 6.07
C LEU A 28 -15.96 1.94 5.93
N ASP A 29 -15.79 3.16 6.44
CA ASP A 29 -16.66 4.30 6.16
C ASP A 29 -15.79 5.45 5.64
N PRO A 30 -15.89 5.83 4.35
CA PRO A 30 -16.84 5.36 3.34
C PRO A 30 -16.54 3.92 2.83
N PRO A 31 -17.47 3.29 2.09
CA PRO A 31 -17.27 1.97 1.49
C PRO A 31 -15.99 1.87 0.65
N ALA A 32 -15.41 0.67 0.60
CA ALA A 32 -14.10 0.43 0.00
C ALA A 32 -14.00 0.91 -1.46
N GLU A 33 -15.06 0.77 -2.26
CA GLU A 33 -15.09 1.22 -3.65
C GLU A 33 -14.91 2.74 -3.74
N GLN A 34 -15.61 3.49 -2.89
CA GLN A 34 -15.48 4.95 -2.83
C GLN A 34 -14.12 5.37 -2.28
N MET A 35 -13.59 4.64 -1.30
CA MET A 35 -12.25 4.87 -0.76
C MET A 35 -11.19 4.71 -1.86
N VAL A 36 -11.29 3.66 -2.68
CA VAL A 36 -10.39 3.41 -3.81
C VAL A 36 -10.45 4.55 -4.82
N ASP A 37 -11.64 5.00 -5.22
CA ASP A 37 -11.80 6.11 -6.16
C ASP A 37 -11.14 7.40 -5.62
N ARG A 38 -11.35 7.71 -4.33
CA ARG A 38 -10.73 8.87 -3.67
C ARG A 38 -9.22 8.76 -3.63
N LEU A 39 -8.67 7.60 -3.29
CA LEU A 39 -7.23 7.37 -3.25
C LEU A 39 -6.59 7.47 -4.64
N ILE A 40 -7.24 6.93 -5.67
CA ILE A 40 -6.77 7.05 -7.06
C ILE A 40 -6.70 8.52 -7.48
N ALA A 41 -7.73 9.31 -7.17
CA ALA A 41 -7.82 10.71 -7.58
C ALA A 41 -6.92 11.66 -6.77
N ALA A 42 -6.86 11.49 -5.45
CA ALA A 42 -6.21 12.46 -4.55
C ALA A 42 -4.72 12.20 -4.33
N THR A 43 -4.26 10.96 -4.51
CA THR A 43 -2.86 10.61 -4.28
C THR A 43 -1.98 11.08 -5.43
N PRO A 44 -0.87 11.80 -5.18
CA PRO A 44 0.06 12.25 -6.22
C PRO A 44 0.97 11.09 -6.63
N TRP A 45 0.39 10.11 -7.33
CA TRP A 45 1.05 8.90 -7.81
C TRP A 45 2.27 9.21 -8.70
N ARG A 46 3.42 8.57 -8.40
CA ARG A 46 4.66 8.73 -9.17
C ARG A 46 5.24 7.39 -9.58
N GLN A 47 5.87 7.35 -10.74
CA GLN A 47 6.64 6.19 -11.18
C GLN A 47 8.11 6.43 -10.89
N GLU A 48 8.64 5.69 -9.91
CA GLU A 48 10.02 5.84 -9.48
C GLU A 48 10.98 4.99 -10.34
N GLN A 49 12.26 5.38 -10.39
CA GLN A 49 13.32 4.61 -11.04
C GLN A 49 14.12 3.80 -10.02
N ILE A 50 14.29 2.50 -10.26
CA ILE A 50 15.14 1.61 -9.46
C ILE A 50 16.38 1.19 -10.23
N LYS A 51 17.48 0.97 -9.51
CA LYS A 51 18.68 0.37 -10.06
C LYS A 51 18.66 -1.15 -9.81
N ILE A 52 18.58 -1.94 -10.88
CA ILE A 52 18.69 -3.41 -10.83
C ILE A 52 19.90 -3.82 -11.67
N TYR A 53 20.82 -4.59 -11.09
CA TYR A 53 22.05 -5.07 -11.75
C TYR A 53 22.81 -3.97 -12.53
N GLY A 54 22.95 -2.79 -11.92
CA GLY A 54 23.69 -1.67 -12.52
C GLY A 54 22.88 -0.80 -13.49
N LYS A 55 21.69 -1.21 -13.91
CA LYS A 55 20.84 -0.51 -14.89
C LYS A 55 19.64 0.14 -14.22
N LEU A 56 19.21 1.30 -14.72
CA LEU A 56 18.03 2.01 -14.25
C LEU A 56 16.78 1.52 -14.99
N TYR A 57 15.72 1.26 -14.24
CA TYR A 57 14.41 0.85 -14.74
C TYR A 57 13.31 1.65 -14.07
N LEU A 58 12.27 2.02 -14.82
CA LEU A 58 11.03 2.47 -14.22
C LEU A 58 10.34 1.29 -13.53
N GLN A 59 9.85 1.51 -12.32
CA GLN A 59 9.08 0.50 -11.61
C GLN A 59 7.76 0.25 -12.36
N PRO A 60 7.27 -1.00 -12.46
CA PRO A 60 6.02 -1.32 -13.15
C PRO A 60 4.78 -1.02 -12.29
N ARG A 61 4.84 0.07 -11.51
CA ARG A 61 3.76 0.55 -10.65
C ARG A 61 3.93 2.04 -10.36
N LEU A 62 2.85 2.67 -9.94
CA LEU A 62 2.90 3.98 -9.32
C LEU A 62 2.97 3.84 -7.80
N SER A 63 3.60 4.79 -7.14
CA SER A 63 3.72 4.85 -5.69
C SER A 63 3.63 6.29 -5.20
N ALA A 64 3.16 6.46 -3.97
CA ALA A 64 3.32 7.66 -3.17
C ALA A 64 3.74 7.22 -1.76
N TRP A 65 4.62 7.99 -1.13
CA TRP A 65 5.12 7.71 0.22
C TRP A 65 4.58 8.75 1.17
N TYR A 66 3.91 8.30 2.23
CA TYR A 66 3.33 9.15 3.27
C TYR A 66 3.92 8.81 4.64
N GLY A 67 3.98 9.80 5.51
CA GLY A 67 4.60 9.65 6.82
C GLY A 67 4.55 10.93 7.64
N ASN A 68 5.06 10.83 8.87
CA ASN A 68 5.31 12.00 9.70
C ASN A 68 6.33 12.92 9.01
N GLN A 69 6.20 14.23 9.25
CA GLN A 69 7.05 15.24 8.63
C GLN A 69 8.54 14.96 8.90
N GLY A 70 9.35 15.03 7.84
CA GLY A 70 10.79 14.80 7.91
C GLY A 70 11.22 13.34 7.88
N LEU A 71 10.29 12.39 7.70
CA LEU A 71 10.65 11.00 7.47
C LEU A 71 11.25 10.82 6.07
N GLU A 72 12.41 10.18 6.05
CA GLU A 72 13.11 9.78 4.83
C GLU A 72 13.35 8.27 4.85
N TYR A 73 13.16 7.66 3.69
CA TYR A 73 13.42 6.25 3.47
C TYR A 73 14.36 6.08 2.28
N SER A 74 15.34 5.19 2.40
CA SER A 74 16.28 4.92 1.31
C SER A 74 16.41 3.43 1.04
N TYR A 75 16.34 3.05 -0.24
CA TYR A 75 16.57 1.68 -0.68
C TYR A 75 17.02 1.66 -2.14
N SER A 76 17.86 0.68 -2.51
CA SER A 76 18.31 0.48 -3.91
C SER A 76 18.85 1.75 -4.61
N GLY A 77 19.44 2.67 -3.85
CA GLY A 77 19.98 3.94 -4.35
C GLY A 77 18.95 5.05 -4.59
N ILE A 78 17.70 4.85 -4.16
CA ILE A 78 16.64 5.88 -4.16
C ILE A 78 16.51 6.44 -2.74
N GLN A 79 16.29 7.74 -2.65
CA GLN A 79 15.85 8.42 -1.44
C GLN A 79 14.41 8.90 -1.63
N LEU A 80 13.55 8.59 -0.68
CA LEU A 80 12.13 8.87 -0.69
C LEU A 80 11.80 9.74 0.53
N SER A 81 11.44 10.99 0.29
CA SER A 81 10.92 11.88 1.32
C SER A 81 9.41 11.68 1.45
N ALA A 82 8.95 11.39 2.67
CA ALA A 82 7.54 11.17 2.92
C ALA A 82 6.72 12.45 2.74
N LEU A 83 5.61 12.34 2.04
CA LEU A 83 4.53 13.33 2.02
C LEU A 83 3.85 13.33 3.40
N PRO A 84 3.39 14.49 3.90
CA PRO A 84 2.56 14.52 5.10
C PRO A 84 1.27 13.74 4.90
N TRP A 85 0.80 13.06 5.96
CA TRP A 85 -0.53 12.45 5.99
C TRP A 85 -1.62 13.44 5.57
N THR A 86 -2.67 12.91 4.93
CA THR A 86 -3.86 13.66 4.51
C THR A 86 -5.06 13.13 5.30
N ASP A 87 -6.15 13.88 5.42
CA ASP A 87 -7.36 13.39 6.10
C ASP A 87 -7.95 12.08 5.52
N LEU A 88 -7.54 11.69 4.32
CA LEU A 88 -7.91 10.43 3.67
C LEU A 88 -7.10 9.21 4.16
N LEU A 89 -5.92 9.41 4.78
CA LEU A 89 -4.93 8.38 5.15
C LEU A 89 -4.61 8.45 6.64
#